data_AF-A0A091K1A3-F1
#
_entry.id   AF-A0A091K1A3-F1
#
_cell.length_a   1.000
_cell.length_b   1.000
_cell.length_c   1.000
_cell.angle_alpha   90.00
_cell.angle_beta   90.00
_cell.angle_gamma   90.00
#
_symmetry.space_group_name_H-M   'P 1'
#
loop_
_entity.id
_entity.type
_entity.pdbx_description
1 polymer ?
#
loop_
_entity_poly.entity_id
_entity_poly.type
_entity_poly.pdbx_seq_one_letter_code
_entity_poly.pdbx_strand_id
1 'polypeptide(L)'
;HEQQFTQPPLLVLSNLGLQLIQLKLVASMFQNMFPSINVHRVNLNNIKRCLLLNYNPDTQLLDFRHYSVKVVPVGVSRGLKKLLQEKFPNMSRLEDIS
;
A
#
# COMPACT_ATOMS: atom_id res chain seq x y z
N HIS A 1 -8.05 12.63 -3.62
CA HIS A 1 -7.88 11.85 -2.37
C HIS A 1 -9.05 10.89 -2.13
N GLU A 2 -10.31 11.29 -2.33
CA GLU A 2 -11.49 10.45 -2.08
C GLU A 2 -11.53 9.14 -2.89
N GLN A 3 -11.04 9.13 -4.13
CA GLN A 3 -11.00 7.91 -4.96
C GLN A 3 -10.21 6.76 -4.31
N GLN A 4 -9.28 7.03 -3.40
CA GLN A 4 -8.52 5.99 -2.68
C GLN A 4 -9.39 5.18 -1.70
N PHE A 5 -10.57 5.70 -1.33
CA PHE A 5 -11.50 5.06 -0.40
C PHE A 5 -12.49 4.10 -1.08
N THR A 6 -12.49 4.06 -2.41
CA THR A 6 -13.32 3.13 -3.21
C THR A 6 -12.86 1.68 -3.12
N GLN A 7 -11.61 1.45 -2.72
CA GLN A 7 -11.04 0.12 -2.53
C GLN A 7 -10.75 -0.10 -1.03
N PRO A 8 -10.99 -1.31 -0.51
CA PRO A 8 -10.69 -1.65 0.88
C PRO A 8 -9.19 -1.58 1.16
N PRO A 9 -8.76 -1.18 2.39
CA PRO A 9 -7.36 -1.17 2.75
C PRO A 9 -6.82 -2.59 2.97
N LEU A 10 -5.52 -2.77 2.75
CA LEU A 10 -4.79 -3.98 3.12
C LEU A 10 -4.63 -4.04 4.65
N LEU A 11 -5.14 -5.08 5.31
CA LEU A 11 -4.93 -5.31 6.73
C LEU A 11 -3.53 -5.86 7.00
N VAL A 12 -2.80 -5.25 7.92
CA VAL A 12 -1.49 -5.66 8.40
C VAL A 12 -1.59 -5.86 9.92
N LEU A 13 -1.33 -7.08 10.38
CA LEU A 13 -1.33 -7.44 11.79
C LEU A 13 0.12 -7.59 12.27
N SER A 14 0.51 -6.84 13.30
CA SER A 14 1.87 -6.86 13.86
C SER A 14 1.84 -7.14 15.36
N ASN A 15 2.79 -7.95 15.84
CA ASN A 15 2.93 -8.38 17.23
C ASN A 15 1.67 -8.98 17.88
N LEU A 16 0.69 -9.41 17.10
CA LEU A 16 -0.48 -10.16 17.56
C LEU A 16 -0.09 -11.63 17.73
N GLY A 17 0.62 -11.92 18.82
CA GLY A 17 1.08 -13.27 19.17
C GLY A 17 -0.08 -14.24 19.41
N LEU A 18 0.07 -15.48 18.94
CA LEU A 18 -0.96 -16.54 18.98
C LEU A 18 -1.26 -17.09 20.38
N GLN A 19 -0.53 -16.65 21.42
CA GLN A 19 -0.58 -17.25 22.76
C GLN A 19 -1.77 -16.75 23.60
N LEU A 20 -2.23 -15.51 23.40
CA LEU A 20 -3.43 -15.00 24.07
C LEU A 20 -4.67 -15.21 23.20
N ILE A 21 -5.64 -15.95 23.73
CA ILE A 21 -6.92 -16.24 23.07
C ILE A 21 -7.65 -14.94 22.66
N GLN A 22 -7.58 -13.90 23.50
CA GLN A 22 -8.19 -12.60 23.20
C GLN A 22 -7.58 -11.95 21.94
N LEU A 23 -6.26 -11.98 21.79
CA LEU A 23 -5.59 -11.42 20.61
C LEU A 23 -5.91 -12.22 19.33
N LYS A 24 -6.06 -13.54 19.46
CA LYS A 24 -6.51 -14.39 18.36
C LYS A 24 -7.94 -14.05 17.92
N LEU A 25 -8.83 -13.78 18.88
CA LEU A 25 -10.20 -13.33 18.58
C LEU A 25 -10.19 -11.98 17.87
N VAL A 26 -9.42 -11.01 18.36
CA VAL A 26 -9.26 -9.70 17.72
C VAL A 26 -8.71 -9.85 16.30
N ALA A 27 -7.65 -10.62 16.11
CA ALA A 27 -7.08 -10.89 14.79
C ALA A 27 -8.11 -11.49 13.83
N SER A 28 -8.86 -12.50 14.27
CA SER A 28 -9.93 -13.13 13.47
C SER A 28 -11.05 -12.13 13.15
N MET A 29 -11.44 -11.30 14.11
CA MET A 29 -12.47 -10.27 13.91
C MET A 29 -12.07 -9.30 12.80
N PHE A 30 -10.87 -8.72 12.89
CA PHE A 30 -10.37 -7.81 11.86
C PHE A 30 -10.14 -8.50 10.52
N GLN A 31 -9.63 -9.73 10.50
CA GLN A 31 -9.47 -10.49 9.27
C GLN A 31 -10.79 -10.74 8.54
N ASN A 32 -11.88 -10.99 9.27
CA ASN A 32 -13.21 -11.21 8.70
C ASN A 32 -13.95 -9.91 8.35
N MET A 33 -13.52 -8.76 8.89
CA MET A 33 -14.07 -7.45 8.52
C MET A 33 -13.58 -6.95 7.14
N PHE A 34 -12.44 -7.46 6.66
CA PHE A 34 -11.87 -7.09 5.38
C PHE A 34 -11.95 -8.26 4.40
N PRO A 35 -12.02 -8.01 3.08
CA PRO A 35 -12.00 -9.08 2.10
C PRO A 35 -10.69 -9.86 2.18
N SER A 36 -10.77 -11.17 2.01
CA SER A 36 -9.58 -12.02 1.95
C SER A 36 -8.72 -11.66 0.74
N ILE A 37 -7.41 -11.74 0.91
CA ILE A 37 -6.44 -11.30 -0.11
C ILE A 37 -5.71 -12.52 -0.65
N ASN A 38 -5.89 -12.77 -1.94
CA ASN A 38 -5.11 -13.75 -2.66
C ASN A 38 -3.98 -13.04 -3.42
N VAL A 39 -2.74 -13.26 -2.96
CA VAL A 39 -1.54 -12.61 -3.52
C VAL A 39 -1.31 -12.90 -5.01
N HIS A 40 -1.85 -14.00 -5.54
CA HIS A 40 -1.73 -14.35 -6.96
C HIS A 40 -2.76 -13.67 -7.85
N ARG A 41 -3.87 -13.19 -7.28
CA ARG A 41 -4.98 -12.57 -8.03
C ARG A 41 -5.11 -11.07 -7.78
N VAL A 42 -4.50 -10.55 -6.72
CA VAL A 42 -4.66 -9.16 -6.32
C VAL A 42 -3.95 -8.23 -7.28
N ASN A 43 -4.65 -7.19 -7.75
CA ASN A 43 -4.05 -6.14 -8.55
C ASN A 43 -3.39 -5.10 -7.62
N LEU A 44 -2.06 -5.03 -7.63
CA LEU A 44 -1.29 -4.06 -6.83
C LEU A 44 -1.68 -2.61 -7.12
N ASN A 45 -2.17 -2.30 -8.33
CA ASN A 45 -2.64 -0.96 -8.65
C ASN A 45 -3.88 -0.55 -7.86
N ASN A 46 -4.68 -1.50 -7.36
CA ASN A 46 -5.88 -1.22 -6.56
C ASN A 46 -5.55 -1.03 -5.07
N ILE A 47 -4.36 -1.44 -4.62
CA ILE A 47 -3.92 -1.27 -3.24
C ILE A 47 -3.40 0.16 -3.06
N LYS A 48 -4.27 1.03 -2.57
CA LYS A 48 -3.94 2.45 -2.30
C LYS A 48 -3.77 2.76 -0.81
N ARG A 49 -4.16 1.84 0.07
CA ARG A 49 -4.20 2.05 1.52
C ARG A 49 -3.88 0.77 2.27
N CYS A 50 -3.29 0.90 3.45
CA CYS A 50 -3.14 -0.20 4.39
C CYS A 50 -3.51 0.24 5.82
N LEU A 51 -4.04 -0.71 6.58
CA LEU A 51 -4.39 -0.58 7.98
C LEU A 51 -3.42 -1.44 8.79
N LEU A 52 -2.62 -0.80 9.63
CA LEU A 52 -1.75 -1.47 10.58
C LEU A 52 -2.45 -1.56 11.94
N LEU A 53 -2.59 -2.79 12.43
CA LEU A 53 -2.96 -3.08 13.80
C LEU A 53 -1.73 -3.68 14.49
N ASN A 54 -1.19 -2.96 15.47
CA ASN A 54 0.01 -3.38 16.20
C ASN A 54 -0.32 -3.56 17.68
N TYR A 55 0.06 -4.68 18.27
CA TYR A 55 -0.09 -4.92 19.71
C TYR A 55 1.23 -4.64 20.44
N ASN A 56 1.20 -3.79 21.46
CA ASN A 56 2.33 -3.57 22.34
C ASN A 56 2.20 -4.49 23.58
N PRO A 57 3.09 -5.47 23.78
CA PRO A 57 3.00 -6.40 24.91
C PRO A 57 3.27 -5.74 26.27
N ASP A 58 4.08 -4.67 26.31
CA ASP A 58 4.46 -4.00 27.56
C ASP A 58 3.32 -3.14 28.10
N THR A 59 2.65 -2.40 27.20
CA THR A 59 1.53 -1.54 27.57
C THR A 59 0.17 -2.24 27.47
N GLN A 60 0.13 -3.42 26.84
CA GLN A 60 -1.08 -4.18 26.53
C GLN A 60 -2.11 -3.43 25.69
N LEU A 61 -1.66 -2.49 24.84
CA LEU A 61 -2.52 -1.65 24.00
C LEU A 61 -2.38 -2.01 22.53
N LEU A 62 -3.46 -1.74 21.78
CA LEU A 62 -3.48 -1.84 20.33
C LEU A 62 -3.30 -0.46 19.70
N ASP A 63 -2.26 -0.34 18.87
CA ASP A 63 -2.07 0.80 17.99
C ASP A 63 -2.79 0.56 16.67
N PHE A 64 -3.69 1.47 16.32
CA PHE A 64 -4.40 1.47 15.04
C PHE A 64 -3.86 2.60 14.17
N ARG A 65 -3.28 2.27 13.00
CA ARG A 65 -2.70 3.27 12.10
C ARG A 65 -3.10 3.01 10.65
N HIS A 66 -3.56 4.06 9.97
CA HIS A 66 -3.99 3.99 8.57
C HIS A 66 -3.02 4.78 7.71
N TYR A 67 -2.46 4.12 6.69
CA TYR A 67 -1.51 4.73 5.78
C TYR A 67 -2.02 4.72 4.34
N SER A 68 -1.64 5.75 3.59
CA SER A 68 -1.76 5.76 2.12
C SER A 68 -0.52 5.09 1.52
N VAL A 69 -0.72 4.22 0.54
CA VAL A 69 0.34 3.47 -0.15
C VAL A 69 0.60 4.12 -1.50
N LYS A 70 1.86 4.47 -1.75
CA LYS A 70 2.32 5.01 -3.03
C LYS A 70 3.31 4.03 -3.66
N VAL A 71 2.96 3.51 -4.83
CA VAL A 71 3.88 2.70 -5.63
C VAL A 71 4.95 3.60 -6.22
N VAL A 72 6.21 3.24 -6.01
CA VAL A 72 7.37 3.93 -6.59
C VAL A 72 8.13 2.91 -7.44
N PRO A 73 8.38 3.18 -8.73
CA PRO A 73 9.16 2.28 -9.55
C PRO A 73 10.60 2.19 -9.02
N VAL A 74 11.09 0.96 -8.86
CA VAL A 74 12.46 0.64 -8.47
C VAL A 74 13.21 0.06 -9.68
N GLY A 75 14.53 0.22 -9.75
CA GLY A 75 15.37 -0.34 -10.82
C GLY A 75 15.53 0.52 -12.09
N VAL A 76 14.86 1.68 -12.16
CA VAL A 76 15.11 2.68 -13.22
C VAL A 76 16.18 3.67 -12.79
N SER A 77 17.18 3.90 -13.64
CA SER A 77 18.20 4.93 -13.40
C SER A 77 17.54 6.31 -13.28
N ARG A 78 18.14 7.22 -12.51
CA ARG A 78 17.60 8.58 -12.32
C ARG A 78 17.37 9.30 -13.65
N GLY A 79 18.27 9.11 -14.62
CA GLY A 79 18.14 9.67 -15.98
C GLY A 79 16.92 9.11 -16.71
N LEU A 80 16.75 7.79 -16.70
CA LEU A 80 15.63 7.13 -17.37
C LEU A 80 14.28 7.45 -16.70
N LYS A 81 14.27 7.62 -15.37
CA LYS A 81 13.10 8.09 -14.63
C LYS A 81 12.69 9.52 -15.01
N LYS A 82 13.66 10.42 -15.22
CA LYS A 82 13.38 11.78 -15.74
C LYS A 82 12.81 11.71 -17.15
N LEU A 83 13.42 10.94 -18.04
CA LEU A 83 12.93 10.75 -19.41
C LEU A 83 11.49 10.19 -19.42
N LEU A 84 11.17 9.20 -18.61
CA LEU A 84 9.82 8.62 -18.55
C LEU A 84 8.76 9.55 -17.92
N GLN A 85 9.16 10.52 -17.10
CA GLN A 85 8.24 11.46 -16.45
C GLN A 85 8.00 12.73 -17.28
N GLU A 86 8.98 13.14 -18.06
CA GLU A 86 8.86 14.26 -19.00
C GLU A 86 7.85 13.87 -20.09
N LYS A 87 6.77 14.64 -20.22
CA LYS A 87 5.94 14.60 -21.44
C LYS A 87 6.81 15.14 -22.56
N PHE A 88 7.47 14.27 -23.31
CA PHE A 88 8.26 14.71 -24.46
C PHE A 88 7.37 15.49 -25.41
N PRO A 89 7.70 16.76 -25.71
CA PRO A 89 7.03 17.47 -26.79
C PRO A 89 7.29 16.70 -28.09
N ASN A 90 6.31 16.69 -28.99
CA ASN A 90 6.46 16.03 -30.28
C ASN A 90 7.52 16.76 -31.12
N MET A 91 8.73 16.20 -31.15
CA MET A 91 9.90 16.77 -31.83
C MET A 91 9.87 16.58 -33.35
N SER A 92 8.89 15.85 -33.89
CA SER A 92 8.70 15.68 -35.34
C SER A 92 8.42 16.98 -36.09
N ARG A 93 8.14 18.08 -35.38
CA ARG A 93 7.83 19.40 -35.94
C ARG A 93 8.98 20.41 -35.83
N LEU A 94 10.14 19.99 -35.32
CA LEU A 94 11.31 20.85 -35.18
C LEU A 94 12.27 20.52 -36.32
N GLU A 95 12.39 21.43 -37.30
CA GLU A 95 13.21 21.23 -38.50
C GLU A 95 14.68 21.64 -38.33
N ASP A 96 15.07 22.35 -37.27
CA ASP A 96 16.48 22.66 -37.06
C ASP A 96 16.84 23.04 -35.61
N ILE A 97 18.12 22.84 -35.25
CA ILE A 97 18.75 23.33 -34.02
C ILE A 97 19.92 24.23 -34.46
N SER A 98 19.71 25.55 -34.49
CA SER A 98 20.76 26.56 -34.73
C SER A 98 21.64 26.82 -33.52
#